data_AF-A0AA35IC12-F1
#
_entry.id   AF-A0AA35IC12-F1
#
_cell.length_a   1.000
_cell.length_b   1.000
_cell.length_c   1.000
_cell.angle_alpha   90.00
_cell.angle_beta   90.00
_cell.angle_gamma   90.00
#
_symmetry.space_group_name_H-M   'P 1'
#
loop_
_entity.id
_entity.type
_entity.pdbx_description
1 polymer ?
#
loop_
_entity_poly.entity_id
_entity_poly.type
_entity_poly.pdbx_seq_one_letter_code
_entity_poly.pdbx_strand_id
1 'polypeptide(L)'
;MSKFKPIPKGERPRLYRYGWESGAYGEVSVYCQRYVAYAETEVCFYIIEDRHEHQVDSPHSWDQHWVKRYRRRVLKSQEGKRYAYIDQKQALRSYVRRKEVHLSFAQAAVERAKAGLQAAKQALESGILVDSSDHLRMPCEFFEGWVEM
;
A
#
# COMPACT_ATOMS: atom_id res chain seq x y z
N MET A 1 1.19 26.92 14.70
CA MET A 1 0.75 26.45 13.37
C MET A 1 1.97 26.20 12.51
N SER A 2 2.26 24.96 12.13
CA SER A 2 3.35 24.67 11.19
C SER A 2 3.07 25.37 9.87
N LYS A 3 3.90 26.37 9.51
CA LYS A 3 3.70 27.19 8.31
C LYS A 3 3.87 26.31 7.08
N PHE A 4 2.79 26.11 6.35
CA PHE A 4 2.78 25.52 5.03
C PHE A 4 3.61 26.41 4.10
N LYS A 5 4.71 25.89 3.55
CA LYS A 5 5.64 26.64 2.71
C LYS A 5 5.61 26.06 1.28
N PRO A 6 5.12 26.80 0.28
CA PRO A 6 5.24 26.40 -1.11
C PRO A 6 6.72 26.24 -1.52
N ILE A 7 7.01 25.23 -2.35
CA ILE A 7 8.34 25.00 -2.91
C ILE A 7 8.36 25.51 -4.36
N PRO A 8 9.29 26.43 -4.72
CA PRO A 8 9.45 26.92 -6.08
C PRO A 8 9.67 25.77 -7.07
N LYS A 9 9.09 25.85 -8.27
CA LYS A 9 9.10 24.77 -9.27
C LYS A 9 10.50 24.20 -9.57
N GLY A 10 11.52 25.05 -9.65
CA GLY A 10 12.90 24.63 -9.92
C GLY A 10 13.59 23.91 -8.75
N GLU A 11 13.01 23.94 -7.55
CA GLU A 11 13.59 23.40 -6.33
C GLU A 11 12.83 22.16 -5.80
N ARG A 12 11.75 21.74 -6.48
CA ARG A 12 10.85 20.69 -5.99
C ARG A 12 11.54 19.32 -5.96
N PRO A 13 11.67 18.70 -4.78
CA PRO A 13 12.12 17.33 -4.69
C PRO A 13 11.19 16.38 -5.47
N ARG A 14 11.79 15.41 -6.16
CA ARG A 14 11.08 14.31 -6.79
C ARG A 14 11.00 13.15 -5.79
N LEU A 15 9.84 12.49 -5.76
CA LEU A 15 9.62 11.30 -4.96
C LEU A 15 9.08 10.17 -5.83
N TYR A 16 9.39 8.94 -5.44
CA TYR A 16 9.15 7.73 -6.20
C TYR A 16 8.33 6.74 -5.37
N ARG A 17 7.40 6.07 -6.02
CA ARG A 17 6.64 4.95 -5.46
C ARG A 17 6.40 3.92 -6.55
N TYR A 18 6.78 2.68 -6.29
CA TYR A 18 6.49 1.59 -7.23
C TYR A 18 5.09 1.02 -7.00
N GLY A 19 4.38 0.84 -8.10
CA GLY A 19 3.07 0.20 -8.21
C GLY A 19 3.13 -0.98 -9.16
N TRP A 20 1.97 -1.61 -9.37
CA TRP A 20 1.81 -2.68 -10.33
C TRP A 20 0.42 -2.64 -10.93
N GLU A 21 0.29 -3.16 -12.13
CA GLU A 21 -0.97 -3.32 -12.85
C GLU A 21 -1.04 -4.75 -13.40
N SER A 22 -2.24 -5.31 -13.42
CA SER A 22 -2.54 -6.54 -14.16
C SER A 22 -3.03 -6.16 -15.55
N GLY A 23 -2.36 -6.67 -16.59
CA GLY A 23 -2.78 -6.55 -17.98
C GLY A 23 -3.80 -7.61 -18.38
N ALA A 24 -4.14 -7.62 -19.67
CA ALA A 24 -4.88 -8.72 -20.27
C ALA A 24 -4.08 -10.03 -20.16
N TYR A 25 -4.77 -11.17 -20.12
CA TYR A 25 -4.15 -12.50 -20.11
C TYR A 25 -3.19 -12.80 -18.95
N GLY A 26 -3.31 -12.09 -17.82
CA GLY A 26 -2.54 -12.37 -16.60
C GLY A 26 -1.14 -11.75 -16.58
N GLU A 27 -0.81 -10.87 -17.52
CA GLU A 27 0.42 -10.09 -17.46
C GLU A 27 0.45 -9.22 -16.20
N VAL A 28 1.63 -9.08 -15.59
CA VAL A 28 1.85 -8.19 -14.44
C VAL A 28 2.97 -7.24 -14.76
N SER A 29 2.67 -5.94 -14.79
CA SER A 29 3.67 -4.88 -14.97
C SER A 29 4.00 -4.23 -13.63
N VAL A 30 5.26 -3.84 -13.45
CA VAL A 30 5.71 -3.03 -12.32
C VAL A 30 6.14 -1.68 -12.86
N TYR A 31 5.59 -0.61 -12.31
CA TYR A 31 5.87 0.75 -12.77
C TYR A 31 6.31 1.65 -11.63
N CYS A 32 7.08 2.69 -11.97
CA CYS A 32 7.53 3.72 -11.04
C CYS A 32 6.63 4.96 -11.18
N GLN A 33 5.76 5.19 -10.21
CA GLN A 33 5.00 6.43 -10.11
C GLN A 33 5.88 7.54 -9.56
N ARG A 34 5.96 8.66 -10.29
CA ARG A 34 6.69 9.87 -9.88
C ARG A 34 5.75 10.88 -9.25
N TYR A 35 6.27 11.54 -8.22
CA TYR A 35 5.62 12.60 -7.46
C TYR A 35 6.54 13.81 -7.35
N VAL A 36 5.94 14.97 -7.16
CA VAL A 36 6.63 16.24 -6.89
C VAL A 36 6.22 16.77 -5.54
N ALA A 37 7.19 17.17 -4.72
CA ALA A 37 6.94 17.92 -3.50
C ALA A 37 6.74 19.39 -3.84
N TYR A 38 5.49 19.85 -3.77
CA TYR A 38 5.11 21.21 -4.16
C TYR A 38 5.03 22.17 -2.98
N ALA A 39 4.95 21.63 -1.77
CA ALA A 39 4.96 22.38 -0.52
C ALA A 39 5.53 21.52 0.60
N GLU A 40 5.93 22.16 1.69
CA GLU A 40 6.50 21.51 2.84
C GLU A 40 6.06 22.14 4.15
N THR A 41 6.31 21.38 5.21
CA THR A 41 6.39 21.83 6.60
C THR A 41 7.78 21.51 7.09
N GLU A 42 8.06 21.76 8.36
CA GLU A 42 9.30 21.31 8.98
C GLU A 42 9.52 19.79 8.85
N VAL A 43 8.46 18.99 8.95
CA VAL A 43 8.55 17.53 9.09
C VAL A 43 8.04 16.73 7.88
N CYS A 44 7.28 17.35 6.98
CA CYS A 44 6.62 16.66 5.86
C CYS A 44 6.74 17.43 4.55
N PHE A 45 6.79 16.68 3.45
CA PHE A 45 6.44 17.15 2.11
C PHE A 45 4.95 16.91 1.84
N TYR A 46 4.34 17.86 1.14
CA TYR A 46 3.08 17.66 0.42
C TYR A 46 3.42 17.37 -1.03
N ILE A 47 2.98 16.21 -1.49
CA ILE A 47 3.31 15.70 -2.81
C ILE A 47 2.07 15.51 -3.67
N ILE A 48 2.26 15.60 -4.98
CA ILE A 48 1.26 15.25 -5.98
C ILE A 48 1.93 14.47 -7.12
N GLU A 49 1.18 13.67 -7.87
CA GLU A 49 1.75 12.97 -9.02
C GLU A 49 2.27 13.97 -10.04
N ASP A 50 3.41 13.65 -10.65
CA ASP A 50 4.12 14.48 -11.61
C ASP A 50 3.22 14.99 -12.76
N ARG A 51 2.34 14.13 -13.28
CA ARG A 51 1.36 14.50 -14.33
C ARG A 51 0.40 15.63 -13.93
N HIS A 52 0.24 15.89 -12.64
CA HIS A 52 -0.62 16.95 -12.09
C HIS A 52 0.19 18.16 -11.58
N GLU A 53 1.52 18.21 -11.78
CA GLU A 53 2.36 19.32 -11.31
C GLU A 53 1.92 20.68 -11.85
N HIS A 54 1.56 20.77 -13.14
CA HIS A 54 1.11 22.02 -13.77
C HIS A 54 -0.09 22.65 -13.04
N GLN A 55 -0.85 21.85 -12.32
CA GLN A 55 -2.09 22.27 -11.69
C GLN A 55 -1.84 22.94 -10.32
N VAL A 56 -0.72 22.64 -9.66
CA VAL A 56 -0.35 23.30 -8.39
C VAL A 56 0.30 24.67 -8.58
N ASP A 57 0.70 25.00 -9.81
CA ASP A 57 1.28 26.30 -10.19
C ASP A 57 0.22 27.37 -10.51
N SER A 58 -1.06 26.98 -10.61
CA SER A 58 -2.17 27.91 -10.94
C SER A 58 -2.57 28.79 -9.75
N PRO A 59 -2.96 30.06 -9.95
CA PRO A 59 -3.55 30.88 -8.91
C PRO A 59 -4.75 30.17 -8.26
N HIS A 60 -4.82 30.16 -6.93
CA HIS A 60 -5.86 29.45 -6.13
C HIS A 60 -5.82 27.91 -6.19
N SER A 61 -4.78 27.29 -6.74
CA SER A 61 -4.65 25.82 -6.80
C SER A 61 -4.88 25.15 -5.44
N TRP A 62 -4.39 25.77 -4.36
CA TRP A 62 -4.44 25.26 -2.98
C TRP A 62 -5.85 25.03 -2.41
N ASP A 63 -6.84 25.81 -2.88
CA ASP A 63 -8.23 25.74 -2.42
C ASP A 63 -9.11 24.86 -3.31
N GLN A 64 -8.61 24.49 -4.49
CA GLN A 64 -9.35 23.65 -5.41
C GLN A 64 -9.50 22.24 -4.82
N HIS A 65 -10.74 21.77 -4.77
CA HIS A 65 -11.13 20.49 -4.18
C HIS A 65 -10.30 19.31 -4.74
N TRP A 66 -9.85 19.40 -5.99
CA TRP A 66 -9.03 18.37 -6.62
C TRP A 66 -7.61 18.31 -6.05
N VAL A 67 -6.95 19.42 -5.67
CA VAL A 67 -5.63 19.36 -5.01
C VAL A 67 -5.74 18.53 -3.75
N LYS A 68 -6.79 18.75 -2.97
CA LYS A 68 -7.06 17.97 -1.74
C LYS A 68 -7.24 16.48 -2.04
N ARG A 69 -7.84 16.11 -3.18
CA ARG A 69 -8.05 14.71 -3.62
C ARG A 69 -6.73 13.99 -3.96
N TYR A 70 -5.84 14.64 -4.70
CA TYR A 70 -4.62 14.02 -5.21
C TYR A 70 -3.39 14.25 -4.33
N ARG A 71 -3.44 15.23 -3.42
CA ARG A 71 -2.38 15.49 -2.46
C ARG A 71 -2.15 14.29 -1.56
N ARG A 72 -0.87 14.01 -1.31
CA ARG A 72 -0.40 13.09 -0.28
C ARG A 72 0.57 13.83 0.63
N ARG A 73 0.72 13.35 1.87
CA ARG A 73 1.70 13.86 2.83
C ARG A 73 2.74 12.78 3.09
N VAL A 74 4.01 13.14 3.03
CA VAL A 74 5.14 12.23 3.24
C VAL A 74 6.12 12.84 4.22
N LEU A 75 6.55 12.08 5.22
CA LEU A 75 7.55 12.52 6.19
C LEU A 75 8.91 12.76 5.52
N LYS A 76 9.62 13.81 5.96
CA LYS A 76 10.98 14.14 5.50
C LYS A 76 12.05 13.25 6.12
N SER A 77 11.88 12.89 7.41
CA SER A 77 12.77 11.95 8.10
C SER A 77 12.93 10.70 7.24
N GLN A 78 14.14 10.19 7.07
CA GLN A 78 14.41 9.01 6.24
C GLN A 78 14.21 7.67 6.97
N GLU A 79 13.73 7.70 8.21
CA GLU A 79 13.38 6.54 9.00
C GLU A 79 11.92 6.08 8.77
N GLY A 80 11.68 4.78 8.91
CA GLY A 80 10.33 4.18 8.90
C GLY A 80 9.66 4.02 7.52
N LYS A 81 8.42 3.50 7.56
CA LYS A 81 7.59 3.23 6.38
C LYS A 81 6.97 4.52 5.83
N ARG A 82 6.99 4.70 4.51
CA ARG A 82 6.37 5.85 3.84
C ARG A 82 5.58 5.49 2.60
N TYR A 83 4.77 6.45 2.19
CA TYR A 83 4.03 6.38 0.94
C TYR A 83 4.94 6.47 -0.29
N ALA A 84 5.87 7.43 -0.33
CA ALA A 84 6.85 7.63 -1.40
C ALA A 84 8.23 8.00 -0.82
N TYR A 85 9.28 7.85 -1.62
CA TYR A 85 10.68 8.01 -1.19
C TYR A 85 11.46 8.94 -2.12
N ILE A 86 12.44 9.65 -1.60
CA ILE A 86 13.33 10.50 -2.42
C ILE A 86 14.26 9.63 -3.27
N ASP A 87 14.79 8.55 -2.70
CA ASP A 87 15.62 7.60 -3.44
C ASP A 87 14.75 6.54 -4.13
N GLN A 88 14.96 6.38 -5.45
CA GLN A 88 14.23 5.42 -6.27
C GLN A 88 14.55 3.97 -5.85
N LYS A 89 15.80 3.68 -5.46
CA LYS A 89 16.19 2.33 -5.03
C LYS A 89 15.51 1.95 -3.71
N GLN A 90 15.43 2.88 -2.76
CA GLN A 90 14.66 2.70 -1.53
C GLN A 90 13.16 2.51 -1.81
N ALA A 91 12.59 3.25 -2.76
CA ALA A 91 11.19 3.07 -3.17
C ALA A 91 10.94 1.65 -3.71
N LEU A 92 11.86 1.11 -4.51
CA LEU A 92 11.76 -0.25 -5.04
C LEU A 92 11.89 -1.30 -3.94
N ARG A 93 12.86 -1.15 -3.02
CA ARG A 93 12.99 -2.02 -1.84
C ARG A 93 11.71 -2.04 -1.00
N SER A 94 11.10 -0.87 -0.80
CA SER A 94 9.81 -0.77 -0.10
C SER A 94 8.70 -1.53 -0.84
N TYR A 95 8.67 -1.48 -2.17
CA TYR A 95 7.71 -2.24 -2.97
C TYR A 95 7.91 -3.75 -2.86
N VAL A 96 9.15 -4.24 -2.96
CA VAL A 96 9.48 -5.66 -2.75
C VAL A 96 8.96 -6.12 -1.39
N ARG A 97 9.27 -5.37 -0.31
CA ARG A 97 8.81 -5.70 1.03
C ARG A 97 7.28 -5.73 1.15
N ARG A 98 6.57 -4.79 0.52
CA ARG A 98 5.10 -4.82 0.49
C ARG A 98 4.58 -6.07 -0.21
N LYS A 99 5.24 -6.50 -1.30
CA LYS A 99 4.84 -7.68 -2.06
C LYS A 99 5.13 -8.98 -1.33
N GLU A 100 6.24 -9.09 -0.61
CA GLU A 100 6.50 -10.21 0.31
C GLU A 100 5.40 -10.36 1.35
N VAL A 101 5.00 -9.24 1.98
CA VAL A 101 3.91 -9.23 2.96
C VAL A 101 2.58 -9.64 2.32
N HIS A 102 2.26 -9.13 1.12
CA HIS A 102 1.05 -9.53 0.40
C HIS A 102 1.07 -11.03 0.03
N LEU A 103 2.22 -11.56 -0.38
CA LEU A 103 2.37 -12.97 -0.70
C LEU A 103 2.15 -13.83 0.54
N SER A 104 2.71 -13.43 1.67
CA SER A 104 2.48 -14.10 2.95
C SER A 104 1.00 -14.11 3.33
N PHE A 105 0.28 -12.98 3.19
CA PHE A 105 -1.15 -12.95 3.44
C PHE A 105 -1.95 -13.82 2.46
N ALA A 106 -1.54 -13.87 1.19
CA ALA A 106 -2.17 -14.73 0.20
C ALA A 106 -1.96 -16.22 0.53
N GLN A 107 -0.76 -16.62 0.93
CA GLN A 107 -0.46 -17.98 1.39
C GLN A 107 -1.31 -18.34 2.62
N ALA A 108 -1.37 -17.46 3.61
CA ALA A 108 -2.22 -17.63 4.79
C ALA A 108 -3.71 -17.77 4.44
N ALA A 109 -4.18 -17.06 3.41
CA ALA A 109 -5.56 -17.18 2.94
C ALA A 109 -5.81 -18.53 2.25
N VAL A 110 -4.85 -19.00 1.43
CA VAL A 110 -4.92 -20.32 0.78
C VAL A 110 -4.94 -21.44 1.81
N GLU A 111 -4.06 -21.41 2.81
CA GLU A 111 -4.02 -22.46 3.85
C GLU A 111 -5.30 -22.48 4.69
N ARG A 112 -5.84 -21.30 5.05
CA ARG A 112 -7.15 -21.23 5.72
C ARG A 112 -8.29 -21.79 4.86
N ALA A 113 -8.28 -21.50 3.57
CA ALA A 113 -9.29 -22.04 2.65
C ALA A 113 -9.18 -23.56 2.52
N LYS A 114 -7.97 -24.13 2.45
CA LYS A 114 -7.75 -25.57 2.45
C LYS A 114 -8.26 -26.23 3.73
N ALA A 115 -7.89 -25.69 4.89
CA ALA A 115 -8.32 -26.22 6.19
C ALA A 115 -9.86 -26.18 6.34
N GLY A 116 -10.49 -25.06 5.97
CA GLY A 116 -11.95 -24.93 5.98
C GLY A 116 -12.63 -25.92 5.02
N LEU A 117 -12.07 -26.12 3.81
CA LEU A 117 -12.59 -27.09 2.86
C LEU A 117 -12.47 -28.53 3.37
N GLN A 118 -11.35 -28.88 4.01
CA GLN A 118 -11.16 -30.19 4.61
C GLN A 118 -12.16 -30.44 5.75
N ALA A 119 -12.33 -29.46 6.66
CA ALA A 119 -13.30 -29.54 7.75
C ALA A 119 -14.70 -29.80 7.23
N ALA A 120 -15.12 -29.04 6.20
CA ALA A 120 -16.43 -29.18 5.58
C ALA A 120 -16.62 -30.55 4.91
N LYS A 121 -15.60 -31.08 4.23
CA LYS A 121 -15.65 -32.43 3.63
C LYS A 121 -15.81 -33.52 4.69
N GLN A 122 -15.04 -33.47 5.78
CA GLN A 122 -15.12 -34.43 6.87
C GLN A 122 -16.50 -34.42 7.54
N ALA A 123 -17.08 -33.24 7.73
CA ALA A 123 -18.41 -33.09 8.29
C ALA A 123 -19.48 -33.70 7.37
N LEU A 124 -19.36 -33.45 6.06
CA LEU A 124 -20.26 -34.02 5.05
C LEU A 124 -20.20 -35.55 5.04
N GLU A 125 -19.00 -36.12 5.08
CA GLU A 125 -18.78 -37.58 5.14
C GLU A 125 -19.32 -38.20 6.45
N SER A 126 -19.19 -37.49 7.56
CA SER A 126 -19.62 -37.96 8.88
C SER A 126 -21.11 -37.71 9.17
N GLY A 127 -21.82 -37.01 8.28
CA GLY A 127 -23.22 -36.61 8.48
C GLY A 127 -23.43 -35.54 9.56
N ILE A 128 -22.35 -34.86 9.99
CA ILE A 128 -22.43 -33.78 10.99
C ILE A 128 -22.88 -32.51 10.29
N LEU A 129 -24.11 -32.08 10.57
CA LEU A 129 -24.63 -30.79 10.12
C LEU A 129 -24.21 -29.71 11.13
N VAL A 130 -23.41 -28.76 10.67
CA VAL A 130 -22.93 -27.63 11.47
C VAL A 130 -23.98 -26.52 11.44
N ASP A 131 -24.63 -26.24 12.58
CA ASP A 131 -25.55 -25.12 12.75
C ASP A 131 -24.80 -23.87 13.28
N SER A 132 -25.43 -22.71 13.22
CA SER A 132 -24.98 -21.41 13.73
C SER A 132 -24.38 -21.40 15.14
N SER A 133 -24.69 -22.39 15.98
CA SER A 133 -24.18 -22.54 17.34
C SER A 133 -22.93 -23.44 17.48
N ASP A 134 -22.64 -24.27 16.47
CA ASP A 134 -21.47 -25.16 16.44
C ASP A 134 -20.48 -24.69 15.36
N HIS A 135 -19.20 -24.63 15.72
CA HIS A 135 -18.15 -24.25 14.77
C HIS A 135 -17.14 -25.38 14.64
N LEU A 136 -16.99 -25.90 13.43
CA LEU A 136 -15.86 -26.76 13.10
C LEU A 136 -14.60 -25.91 13.07
N ARG A 137 -13.73 -26.12 14.06
CA ARG A 137 -12.44 -25.46 14.16
C ARG A 137 -11.37 -26.45 13.75
N MET A 138 -10.73 -26.19 12.62
CA MET A 138 -9.48 -26.84 12.26
C MET A 138 -8.34 -25.84 12.40
N PRO A 139 -7.20 -26.23 13.01
CA PRO A 139 -6.03 -25.39 13.07
C PRO A 139 -5.50 -25.11 11.64
N CYS A 140 -4.99 -23.90 11.44
CA CYS A 140 -4.29 -23.53 10.22
C CYS A 140 -2.79 -23.50 10.54
N GLU A 141 -2.06 -24.52 10.08
CA GLU A 141 -0.64 -24.75 10.37
C GLU A 141 0.26 -23.55 9.99
N PHE A 142 -0.18 -22.70 9.05
CA PHE A 142 0.59 -21.52 8.62
C PHE A 142 0.90 -20.52 9.75
N PHE A 143 0.07 -20.47 10.79
CA PHE A 143 0.22 -19.49 11.88
C PHE A 143 0.89 -20.03 13.15
N GLU A 144 1.19 -21.34 13.24
CA GLU A 144 1.85 -21.90 14.42
C GLU A 144 3.27 -21.33 14.63
N GLY A 145 3.91 -20.80 13.57
CA GLY A 145 5.21 -20.12 13.64
C GLY A 145 5.17 -18.58 13.60
N TRP A 146 4.00 -17.94 13.59
CA TRP A 146 3.87 -16.47 13.50
C TRP A 146 3.82 -15.77 14.87
N VAL A 147 3.69 -16.52 15.96
CA VAL A 147 3.55 -15.99 17.33
C VAL A 147 4.91 -15.63 17.96
N GLU A 148 6.03 -15.94 17.29
CA GLU A 148 7.39 -15.73 17.82
C GLU A 148 8.26 -14.71 17.05
N MET A 149 7.67 -13.84 16.20
CA MET A 149 8.40 -12.78 15.47
C MET A 149 8.03 -11.36 15.89
#